data_AF-A0A522NHJ1-F1
#
_entry.id   AF-A0A522NHJ1-F1
#
_cell.length_a   1.000
_cell.length_b   1.000
_cell.length_c   1.000
_cell.angle_alpha   90.00
_cell.angle_beta   90.00
_cell.angle_gamma   90.00
#
_symmetry.space_group_name_H-M   'P 1'
#
loop_
_entity.id
_entity.type
_entity.pdbx_description
1 polymer ?
#
loop_
_entity_poly.entity_id
_entity_poly.type
_entity_poly.pdbx_seq_one_letter_code
_entity_poly.pdbx_strand_id
1 'polypeptide(L)'
;MPSEEVYSDDWWLERNDQNRCVATRKNGERCLKPANRGMTVCRTHGGAAPQVRCKAKERLELAADRMAKELLGIATDGQSEAVKLNAIRDALDRAGLGAKTEVSLELKPWEQLMGDIAGVATISRAEHRAQQGRPILDSAALAQAIDAEAVETAEDDPPARP
;
A
#
# COMPACT_ATOMS: atom_id res chain seq x y z
N MET A 1 37.97 -17.32 -27.04
CA MET A 1 37.67 -17.51 -25.61
C MET A 1 36.47 -16.64 -25.33
N PRO A 2 35.35 -17.17 -24.80
CA PRO A 2 34.31 -16.31 -24.25
C PRO A 2 34.95 -15.41 -23.22
N SER A 3 34.73 -14.10 -23.28
CA SER A 3 35.16 -13.16 -22.25
C SER A 3 34.84 -13.68 -20.85
N GLU A 4 35.85 -13.78 -19.99
CA GLU A 4 35.69 -14.34 -18.63
C GLU A 4 34.81 -13.46 -17.74
N GLU A 5 34.62 -12.19 -18.10
CA GLU A 5 33.86 -11.21 -17.33
C GLU A 5 32.52 -10.86 -17.99
N VAL A 6 31.44 -11.18 -17.27
CA VAL A 6 30.07 -10.83 -17.67
C VAL A 6 29.92 -9.32 -17.74
N TYR A 7 29.37 -8.85 -18.86
CA TYR A 7 29.25 -7.43 -19.19
C TYR A 7 30.59 -6.71 -19.44
N SER A 8 31.66 -7.40 -19.82
CA SER A 8 32.81 -6.73 -20.44
C SER A 8 32.50 -6.26 -21.87
N ASP A 9 33.36 -5.43 -22.47
CA ASP A 9 33.19 -5.04 -23.88
C ASP A 9 33.23 -6.25 -24.81
N ASP A 10 34.16 -7.18 -24.59
CA ASP A 10 34.25 -8.44 -25.34
C ASP A 10 32.97 -9.29 -25.18
N TRP A 11 32.40 -9.35 -23.97
CA TRP A 11 31.14 -10.06 -23.70
C TRP A 11 29.98 -9.54 -24.54
N TRP A 12 29.94 -8.21 -24.73
CA TRP A 12 28.92 -7.55 -25.52
C TRP A 12 29.15 -7.69 -27.02
N LEU A 13 30.41 -7.64 -27.48
CA LEU A 13 30.78 -7.87 -28.87
C LEU A 13 30.38 -9.28 -29.34
N GLU A 14 30.63 -10.30 -28.52
CA GLU A 14 30.17 -11.68 -28.76
C GLU A 14 28.65 -11.80 -28.94
N ARG A 15 27.89 -10.91 -28.28
CA ARG A 15 26.42 -10.86 -28.31
C ARG A 15 25.89 -9.80 -29.26
N ASN A 16 26.74 -9.24 -30.12
CA ASN A 16 26.39 -8.18 -31.06
C ASN A 16 25.65 -7.01 -30.38
N ASP A 17 26.08 -6.62 -29.18
CA ASP A 17 25.49 -5.56 -28.35
C ASP A 17 23.97 -5.71 -28.10
N GLN A 18 23.41 -6.92 -28.20
CA GLN A 18 21.97 -7.15 -28.08
C GLN A 18 21.42 -6.72 -26.72
N ASN A 19 20.57 -5.69 -26.70
CA ASN A 19 20.02 -5.09 -25.49
C ASN A 19 21.08 -4.43 -24.56
N ARG A 20 22.24 -4.04 -25.10
CA ARG A 20 23.20 -3.19 -24.38
C ARG A 20 22.67 -1.77 -24.25
N CYS A 21 22.94 -1.12 -23.12
CA CYS A 21 22.63 0.29 -22.96
C CYS A 21 23.43 1.16 -23.95
N VAL A 22 22.71 1.98 -24.72
CA VAL A 22 23.29 2.85 -25.76
C VAL A 22 24.02 4.06 -25.18
N ALA A 23 23.75 4.42 -23.93
CA ALA A 23 24.34 5.60 -23.29
C ALA A 23 25.85 5.44 -23.02
N THR A 24 26.54 6.57 -23.01
CA THR A 24 27.95 6.68 -22.71
C THR A 24 28.16 7.04 -21.24
N ARG A 25 29.18 6.46 -20.62
CA ARG A 25 29.61 6.77 -19.25
C ARG A 25 30.43 8.06 -19.22
N LYS A 26 30.70 8.59 -18.03
CA LYS A 26 31.52 9.81 -17.85
C LYS A 26 32.95 9.68 -18.39
N ASN A 27 33.48 8.45 -18.48
CA ASN A 27 34.81 8.17 -19.01
C ASN A 27 34.84 8.06 -20.56
N GLY A 28 33.72 8.28 -21.25
CA GLY A 28 33.65 8.21 -22.71
C GLY A 28 33.35 6.81 -23.28
N GLU A 29 33.37 5.77 -22.45
CA GLU A 29 33.06 4.40 -22.87
C GLU A 29 31.56 4.13 -22.92
N ARG A 30 31.16 3.17 -23.75
CA ARG A 30 29.76 2.70 -23.83
C ARG A 30 29.37 1.99 -22.53
N CYS A 31 28.14 2.23 -22.08
CA CYS A 31 27.65 1.59 -20.88
C CYS A 31 27.62 0.06 -21.03
N LEU A 32 28.28 -0.63 -20.12
CA LEU A 32 28.26 -2.09 -20.08
C LEU A 32 26.98 -2.69 -19.46
N LYS A 33 26.06 -1.87 -18.94
CA LYS A 33 24.84 -2.40 -18.33
C LYS A 33 23.81 -2.78 -19.41
N PRO A 34 23.01 -3.83 -19.19
CA PRO A 34 21.88 -4.11 -20.06
C PRO A 34 20.85 -2.98 -19.99
N ALA A 35 20.22 -2.68 -21.12
CA ALA A 35 19.07 -1.80 -21.19
C ALA A 35 17.85 -2.45 -20.50
N ASN A 36 16.96 -1.61 -19.97
CA ASN A 36 15.69 -2.11 -19.45
C ASN A 36 14.87 -2.72 -20.61
N ARG A 37 14.12 -3.80 -20.33
CA ARG A 37 13.33 -4.49 -21.36
C ARG A 37 12.40 -3.50 -22.09
N GLY A 38 12.47 -3.49 -23.42
CA GLY A 38 11.68 -2.57 -24.26
C GLY A 38 12.20 -1.12 -24.26
N MET A 39 13.45 -0.89 -23.84
CA MET A 39 14.10 0.42 -23.82
C MET A 39 15.54 0.31 -24.37
N THR A 40 16.17 1.45 -24.62
CA THR A 40 17.54 1.54 -25.16
C THR A 40 18.59 1.87 -24.10
N VAL A 41 18.16 2.23 -22.89
CA VAL A 41 19.05 2.63 -21.79
C VAL A 41 18.78 1.82 -20.53
N CYS A 42 19.83 1.64 -19.72
CA CYS A 42 19.75 0.93 -18.45
C CYS A 42 19.05 1.82 -17.40
N ARG A 43 18.69 1.20 -16.27
CA ARG A 43 18.11 1.89 -15.10
C ARG A 43 18.88 3.14 -14.67
N THR A 44 20.22 3.13 -14.70
CA THR A 44 21.04 4.25 -14.26
C THR A 44 21.24 5.35 -15.30
N HIS A 45 21.05 5.05 -16.58
CA HIS A 45 21.10 6.03 -17.67
C HIS A 45 19.70 6.50 -18.10
N GLY A 46 18.73 6.48 -17.18
CA GLY A 46 17.40 7.06 -17.38
C GLY A 46 16.30 6.06 -17.75
N GLY A 47 16.58 4.77 -17.89
CA GLY A 47 15.55 3.76 -18.20
C GLY A 47 14.48 3.60 -17.11
N ALA A 48 14.72 4.10 -15.90
CA ALA A 48 13.73 4.13 -14.82
C ALA A 48 13.17 5.52 -14.54
N ALA A 49 13.47 6.52 -15.37
CA ALA A 49 12.99 7.87 -15.18
C ALA A 49 11.44 7.94 -15.24
N PRO A 50 10.78 8.78 -14.43
CA PRO A 50 9.32 8.85 -14.38
C PRO A 50 8.67 9.09 -15.75
N GLN A 51 9.22 9.99 -16.55
CA GLN A 51 8.74 10.29 -17.90
C GLN A 51 8.87 9.09 -18.85
N VAL A 52 9.94 8.30 -18.73
CA VAL A 52 10.14 7.09 -19.54
C VAL A 52 9.13 6.02 -19.17
N ARG A 53 8.86 5.84 -17.87
CA ARG A 53 7.82 4.92 -17.37
C ARG A 53 6.43 5.35 -17.82
N CYS A 54 6.12 6.64 -17.74
CA CYS A 54 4.86 7.20 -18.20
C CYS A 54 4.66 6.95 -19.70
N LYS A 55 5.66 7.22 -20.54
CA LYS A 55 5.63 6.90 -21.97
C LYS A 55 5.52 5.40 -22.26
N ALA A 56 6.16 4.55 -21.46
CA ALA A 56 5.99 3.10 -21.59
C ALA A 56 4.55 2.67 -21.28
N LYS A 57 3.91 3.27 -20.27
CA LYS A 57 2.51 3.04 -19.93
C LYS A 57 1.57 3.51 -21.04
N GLU A 58 1.80 4.70 -21.58
CA GLU A 58 1.04 5.26 -22.72
C GLU A 58 1.08 4.31 -23.92
N ARG A 59 2.23 3.69 -24.23
CA ARG A 59 2.33 2.68 -25.30
C ARG A 59 1.49 1.42 -25.02
N LEU A 60 1.39 0.99 -23.77
CA LEU A 60 0.54 -0.16 -23.40
C LEU A 60 -0.95 0.20 -23.53
N GLU A 61 -1.32 1.41 -23.11
CA GLU A 61 -2.69 1.92 -23.24
C GLU A 61 -3.11 2.04 -24.70
N LEU A 62 -2.26 2.60 -25.56
CA LEU A 62 -2.51 2.70 -27.01
C LEU A 62 -2.56 1.32 -27.70
N ALA A 63 -1.89 0.31 -27.13
CA ALA A 63 -1.93 -1.05 -27.64
C ALA A 63 -3.15 -1.84 -27.13
N ALA A 64 -3.93 -1.31 -26.19
CA ALA A 64 -5.02 -2.03 -25.53
C ALA A 64 -6.05 -2.55 -26.53
N ASP A 65 -6.49 -1.72 -27.49
CA ASP A 65 -7.47 -2.12 -28.51
C ASP A 65 -6.97 -3.26 -29.39
N ARG A 66 -5.69 -3.19 -29.80
CA ARG A 66 -5.05 -4.27 -30.56
C ARG A 66 -5.02 -5.56 -29.73
N MET A 67 -4.63 -5.48 -28.46
CA MET A 67 -4.58 -6.65 -27.58
C MET A 67 -5.97 -7.24 -27.32
N ALA A 68 -7.00 -6.41 -27.20
CA ALA A 68 -8.38 -6.85 -27.09
C ALA A 68 -8.85 -7.61 -28.34
N LYS A 69 -8.48 -7.12 -29.53
CA LYS A 69 -8.76 -7.83 -30.80
C LYS A 69 -8.11 -9.21 -30.84
N GLU A 70 -6.83 -9.32 -30.47
CA GLU A 70 -6.13 -10.61 -30.42
C GLU A 70 -6.76 -11.57 -29.41
N LEU A 71 -7.19 -11.07 -28.24
CA LEU A 71 -7.90 -11.87 -27.24
C LEU A 71 -9.20 -12.46 -27.81
N LEU A 72 -9.99 -11.65 -28.53
CA LEU A 72 -11.20 -12.11 -29.19
C LEU A 72 -10.89 -13.16 -30.27
N GLY A 73 -9.80 -12.98 -31.04
CA GLY A 73 -9.34 -13.98 -32.01
C GLY A 73 -8.94 -15.31 -31.36
N ILE A 74 -8.29 -15.28 -30.19
CA ILE A 74 -7.99 -16.50 -29.43
C ILE A 74 -9.28 -17.19 -28.96
N ALA A 75 -10.26 -16.41 -28.51
CA ALA A 75 -11.55 -16.93 -28.08
C ALA A 75 -12.32 -17.64 -29.22
N THR A 76 -12.22 -17.16 -30.45
CA THR A 76 -12.87 -17.76 -31.63
C THR A 76 -12.07 -18.92 -32.23
N ASP A 77 -10.78 -18.71 -32.47
CA ASP A 77 -9.97 -19.55 -33.39
C ASP A 77 -8.83 -20.33 -32.70
N GLY A 78 -8.69 -20.24 -31.38
CA GLY A 78 -7.67 -20.97 -30.62
C GLY A 78 -7.66 -22.49 -30.90
N GLN A 79 -6.50 -23.13 -30.86
CA GLN A 79 -6.43 -24.58 -31.16
C GLN A 79 -6.73 -25.46 -29.93
N SER A 80 -6.60 -24.90 -28.73
CA SER A 80 -6.89 -25.59 -27.47
C SER A 80 -8.19 -25.06 -26.87
N GLU A 81 -9.13 -25.96 -26.59
CA GLU A 81 -10.40 -25.62 -25.93
C GLU A 81 -10.17 -24.94 -24.57
N ALA A 82 -9.18 -25.40 -23.79
CA ALA A 82 -8.84 -24.78 -22.51
C ALA A 82 -8.42 -23.31 -22.66
N VAL A 83 -7.65 -23.00 -23.70
CA VAL A 83 -7.22 -21.62 -24.00
C VAL A 83 -8.40 -20.78 -24.46
N LYS A 84 -9.30 -21.33 -25.30
CA LYS A 84 -10.54 -20.64 -25.72
C LYS A 84 -11.43 -20.31 -24.52
N LEU A 85 -11.70 -21.29 -23.66
CA LEU A 85 -12.58 -21.11 -22.50
C LEU A 85 -12.05 -20.02 -21.56
N ASN A 86 -10.75 -19.99 -21.32
CA ASN A 86 -10.13 -18.93 -20.51
C ASN A 86 -10.24 -17.57 -21.20
N ALA A 87 -9.95 -17.47 -22.51
CA ALA A 87 -10.08 -16.22 -23.25
C ALA A 87 -11.51 -15.68 -23.27
N ILE A 88 -12.52 -16.56 -23.38
CA ILE A 88 -13.94 -16.21 -23.32
C ILE A 88 -14.31 -15.66 -21.93
N ARG A 89 -13.91 -16.35 -20.85
CA ARG A 89 -14.14 -15.85 -19.47
C ARG A 89 -13.52 -14.48 -19.26
N ASP A 90 -12.27 -14.32 -19.68
CA ASP A 90 -11.52 -13.09 -19.63
C ASP A 90 -12.20 -11.93 -20.37
N ALA A 91 -12.83 -12.21 -21.52
CA ALA A 91 -13.58 -11.22 -22.29
C ALA A 91 -14.91 -10.85 -21.59
N LEU A 92 -15.62 -11.84 -21.03
CA LEU A 92 -16.87 -11.62 -20.29
C LEU A 92 -16.65 -10.82 -19.01
N ASP A 93 -15.59 -11.12 -18.25
CA ASP A 93 -15.24 -10.39 -17.03
C ASP A 93 -14.93 -8.92 -17.34
N ARG A 94 -14.21 -8.65 -18.43
CA ARG A 94 -13.93 -7.27 -18.90
C ARG A 94 -15.16 -6.55 -19.43
N ALA A 95 -16.15 -7.27 -19.97
CA ALA A 95 -17.45 -6.73 -20.35
C ALA A 95 -18.38 -6.48 -19.14
N GLY A 96 -17.96 -6.84 -17.92
CA GLY A 96 -18.78 -6.73 -16.72
C GLY A 96 -19.87 -7.80 -16.60
N LEU A 97 -19.77 -8.88 -17.39
CA LEU A 97 -20.69 -10.02 -17.38
C LEU A 97 -20.19 -11.18 -16.50
N GLY A 98 -19.15 -10.94 -15.71
CA GLY A 98 -18.55 -11.91 -14.80
C GLY A 98 -19.44 -12.26 -13.61
N ALA A 99 -18.98 -13.25 -12.84
CA ALA A 99 -19.63 -13.63 -11.58
C ALA A 99 -19.68 -12.44 -10.61
N LYS A 100 -20.74 -12.38 -9.79
CA LYS A 100 -20.92 -11.31 -8.80
C LYS A 100 -19.72 -11.25 -7.85
N THR A 101 -19.11 -10.08 -7.71
CA THR A 101 -18.07 -9.84 -6.71
C THR A 101 -18.71 -9.68 -5.34
N GLU A 102 -18.47 -10.61 -4.43
CA GLU A 102 -18.84 -10.47 -3.02
C GLU A 102 -17.75 -9.64 -2.31
N VAL A 103 -18.15 -8.51 -1.73
CA VAL A 103 -17.26 -7.66 -0.93
C VAL A 103 -17.58 -7.94 0.53
N SER A 104 -16.72 -8.69 1.21
CA SER A 104 -16.80 -8.83 2.67
C SER A 104 -16.23 -7.58 3.33
N LEU A 105 -17.05 -6.91 4.13
CA LEU A 105 -16.61 -5.83 5.01
C LEU A 105 -16.36 -6.43 6.39
N GLU A 106 -15.09 -6.69 6.71
CA GLU A 106 -14.70 -6.96 8.09
C GLU A 106 -14.66 -5.62 8.84
N LEU A 107 -15.59 -5.44 9.77
CA LEU A 107 -15.61 -4.27 10.64
C LEU A 107 -14.37 -4.27 11.52
N LYS A 108 -13.72 -3.12 11.66
CA LYS A 108 -12.57 -2.99 12.56
C LYS A 108 -13.03 -3.19 14.01
N PRO A 109 -12.15 -3.66 14.91
CA PRO A 109 -12.52 -3.89 16.32
C PRO A 109 -13.14 -2.66 17.00
N TRP A 110 -12.71 -1.45 16.64
CA TRP A 110 -13.30 -0.22 17.18
C TRP A 110 -14.66 0.13 16.56
N GLU A 111 -14.93 -0.25 15.30
CA GLU A 111 -16.25 -0.10 14.67
C GLU A 111 -17.25 -1.10 15.28
N GLN A 112 -16.78 -2.30 15.62
CA GLN A 112 -17.56 -3.27 16.39
C GLN A 112 -17.88 -2.73 17.79
N LEU A 113 -16.88 -2.20 18.50
CA LEU A 113 -17.09 -1.56 19.81
C LEU A 113 -18.07 -0.38 19.72
N MET A 114 -18.02 0.45 18.67
CA MET A 114 -18.98 1.53 18.48
C MET A 114 -20.41 1.01 18.22
N GLY A 115 -20.55 -0.10 17.48
CA GLY A 115 -21.83 -0.79 17.33
C GLY A 115 -22.38 -1.31 18.66
N ASP A 116 -21.51 -1.89 19.48
CA ASP A 116 -21.87 -2.43 20.80
C ASP A 116 -22.24 -1.31 21.79
N ILE A 117 -21.57 -0.15 21.70
CA ILE A 117 -21.86 1.02 22.55
C ILE A 117 -23.29 1.54 22.32
N ALA A 118 -23.84 1.44 21.11
CA ALA A 118 -25.24 1.80 20.88
C ALA A 118 -26.24 0.89 21.64
N GLY A 119 -25.80 -0.28 22.10
CA GLY A 119 -26.57 -1.20 22.96
C GLY A 119 -26.28 -1.09 24.46
N VAL A 120 -25.30 -0.28 24.88
CA VAL A 120 -25.01 -0.07 26.32
C VAL A 120 -26.08 0.84 26.91
N ALA A 121 -26.95 0.25 27.74
CA ALA A 121 -28.02 0.96 28.43
C ALA A 121 -27.50 2.22 29.14
N THR A 122 -28.21 3.34 28.98
CA THR A 122 -27.95 4.60 29.68
C THR A 122 -28.35 4.46 31.15
N ILE A 123 -27.58 3.70 31.93
CA ILE A 123 -27.80 3.61 33.37
C ILE A 123 -27.48 4.95 34.00
N SER A 124 -28.37 5.44 34.85
CA SER A 124 -28.21 6.73 35.49
C SER A 124 -27.00 6.71 36.45
N ARG A 125 -26.38 7.88 36.64
CA ARG A 125 -25.24 8.02 37.58
C ARG A 125 -25.62 7.66 39.03
N ALA A 126 -26.91 7.70 39.37
CA ALA A 126 -27.44 7.28 40.67
C ALA A 126 -27.48 5.74 40.79
N GLU A 127 -28.00 5.04 39.78
CA GLU A 127 -28.04 3.57 39.74
C GLU A 127 -26.64 2.95 39.74
N HIS A 128 -25.69 3.51 39.00
CA HIS A 128 -24.30 3.04 39.03
C HIS A 128 -23.69 3.12 40.44
N ARG A 129 -23.99 4.19 41.20
CA ARG A 129 -23.49 4.34 42.58
C ARG A 129 -24.15 3.36 43.55
N ALA A 130 -25.44 3.09 43.37
CA ALA A 130 -26.17 2.10 44.15
C ALA A 130 -25.59 0.68 43.95
N GLN A 131 -25.26 0.31 42.71
CA GLN A 131 -24.63 -0.99 42.42
C GLN A 131 -23.22 -1.13 43.02
N GLN A 132 -22.45 -0.04 43.08
CA GLN A 132 -21.07 -0.06 43.59
C GLN A 132 -20.97 0.15 45.11
N GLY A 133 -22.11 0.15 45.82
CA GLY A 133 -22.16 0.19 47.29
C GLY A 133 -21.54 1.43 47.93
N ARG A 134 -21.39 2.54 47.19
CA ARG A 134 -20.80 3.77 47.72
C ARG A 134 -21.88 4.63 48.39
N PRO A 135 -21.77 4.93 49.70
CA PRO A 135 -22.76 5.75 50.38
C PRO A 135 -22.76 7.18 49.84
N ILE A 136 -23.94 7.78 49.76
CA ILE A 136 -24.08 9.21 49.48
C ILE A 136 -23.70 9.93 50.77
N LEU A 137 -22.50 10.50 50.83
CA LEU A 137 -22.14 11.42 51.92
C LEU A 137 -22.91 12.71 51.69
N ASP A 138 -23.75 13.09 52.66
CA ASP A 138 -24.35 14.41 52.65
C ASP A 138 -23.28 15.48 52.97
N SER A 139 -23.51 16.70 52.50
CA SER A 139 -22.57 17.80 52.68
C SER A 139 -22.37 18.22 54.14
N ALA A 140 -23.33 17.93 55.02
CA ALA A 140 -23.20 18.23 56.45
C ALA A 140 -22.26 17.25 57.16
N ALA A 141 -22.25 15.97 56.74
CA ALA A 141 -21.31 14.95 57.20
C ALA A 141 -19.88 15.24 56.75
N LEU A 142 -19.70 15.89 55.59
CA LEU A 142 -18.37 16.29 55.11
C LEU A 142 -17.80 17.48 55.90
N ALA A 143 -18.65 18.38 56.41
CA ALA A 143 -18.21 19.57 57.14
C ALA A 143 -17.71 19.29 58.58
N GLN A 144 -18.18 18.21 59.22
CA GLN A 144 -17.74 17.83 60.57
C GLN A 144 -16.41 17.07 60.61
N ALA A 145 -15.99 16.50 59.48
CA ALA A 145 -14.81 15.63 59.41
C ALA A 145 -13.49 16.36 59.15
N ILE A 146 -13.50 17.69 59.04
CA ILE A 146 -12.32 18.50 58.72
C ILE A 146 -11.96 19.38 59.92
N ASP A 147 -11.37 18.77 60.96
CA ASP A 147 -10.49 19.50 61.87
C ASP A 147 -9.06 19.05 61.56
N ALA A 148 -8.51 19.61 60.48
CA ALA A 148 -7.13 19.40 60.07
C ALA A 148 -6.41 20.73 60.27
N GLU A 149 -5.47 20.76 61.22
CA GLU A 149 -4.56 21.89 61.40
C GLU A 149 -3.76 22.06 60.11
N ALA A 150 -3.97 23.19 59.43
CA ALA A 150 -3.24 23.52 58.22
C ALA A 150 -1.79 23.84 58.61
N VAL A 151 -0.89 22.86 58.48
CA VAL A 151 0.55 23.12 58.49
C VAL A 151 0.86 23.95 57.25
N GLU A 152 1.23 25.22 57.44
CA GLU A 152 1.79 26.03 56.38
C GLU A 152 3.10 25.38 55.92
N THR A 153 3.05 24.67 54.80
CA THR A 153 4.23 24.15 54.13
C THR A 153 5.00 25.32 53.54
N ALA A 154 6.27 25.46 53.93
CA ALA A 154 7.18 26.47 53.41
C ALA A 154 7.13 26.54 51.88
N GLU A 155 7.09 27.76 51.34
CA GLU A 155 7.11 28.04 49.91
C GLU A 155 8.38 27.44 49.28
N ASP A 156 8.23 26.30 48.58
CA ASP A 156 9.27 25.75 47.71
C ASP A 156 9.40 26.66 46.47
N ASP A 157 10.41 27.53 46.52
CA ASP A 157 10.81 28.39 45.42
C ASP A 157 11.21 27.51 44.20
N PRO A 158 10.56 27.67 43.02
CA PRO A 158 10.81 26.78 41.89
C PRO A 158 12.25 26.92 41.38
N PRO A 159 12.93 25.80 41.01
CA PRO A 159 14.34 25.85 40.64
C PRO A 159 14.55 26.69 39.37
N ALA A 160 15.52 27.60 39.42
CA ALA A 160 15.92 28.44 38.31
C ALA A 160 16.35 27.59 37.09
N ARG A 161 15.75 27.88 35.95
CA ARG A 161 16.06 27.21 34.66
C ARG A 161 17.39 27.74 34.10
N PRO A 162 18.23 26.87 33.49
CA PRO A 162 19.40 27.31 32.74
C PRO A 162 19.03 27.98 31.41
#